data_AF-A0A960HGA2-F1
#
_entry.id   AF-A0A960HGA2-F1
#
_cell.length_a   1.000
_cell.length_b   1.000
_cell.length_c   1.000
_cell.angle_alpha   90.00
_cell.angle_beta   90.00
_cell.angle_gamma   90.00
#
_symmetry.space_group_name_H-M   'P 1'
#
loop_
_entity.id
_entity.type
_entity.pdbx_description
1 polymer ?
#
loop_
_entity_poly.entity_id
_entity_poly.type
_entity_poly.pdbx_seq_one_letter_code
_entity_poly.pdbx_strand_id
1 'polypeptide(L)'
;MLAHPLDVSTRRNAPPNKRFRRRALKVLSMSLMLPAFLLPRGCGQPDLSTAGYTPKVQTVTSTSVSVTWPTSRGATSYQVGVVDSVSGVEHITKTYSASAVLTSLPEGSKVTIRVRAVARRNVMRWSRSVSVQLAAPTTAAPTTAPPTTAAPVITTAPPTTAAPVITTAPPTTAAPVVTTAPPTTAPPTTAAPTTAPPTTAAPTTAPPTTAAPTTAPPTTSAPASGQFPTAATAGVPAGTTLVPWPGSLRTSQVTPTSTTTRNGMSCKVFDRFDIAITSATTMYIDSPCVVFTRTRFSTTADWFTIIQASSDMQYLEVSDSDFDGGPYHVRGILADYGSVTVLRSEFTRFGNAGVEVTDRSATRTMTVTDSYFYEPGGWPRDQHVDGIQMNAGGSAIIRNNTIIVNPYGATVGDTSYVSTSAIGIGTALGSIGSVTIDHNLLAGGGFVIYVQNKSYTWTGTTTITGNVFDRRYGSESGIWGPLYPSQLPPGLVWSDNYWDSVSECSLFDALH
;
A
#
# COMPACT_ATOMS: atom_id res chain seq x y z
N MET A 1 -45.71 42.37 41.72
CA MET A 1 -46.34 41.95 42.98
C MET A 1 -45.29 41.28 43.84
N LEU A 2 -44.93 41.95 44.96
CA LEU A 2 -44.48 41.45 46.29
C LEU A 2 -43.38 40.35 46.35
N ALA A 3 -42.32 40.38 47.16
CA ALA A 3 -41.79 41.30 48.17
C ALA A 3 -40.33 40.84 48.54
N HIS A 4 -39.48 41.80 48.93
CA HIS A 4 -38.13 41.70 49.54
C HIS A 4 -38.18 41.23 51.03
N PRO A 5 -37.10 41.06 51.87
CA PRO A 5 -35.76 41.72 51.83
C PRO A 5 -34.50 40.99 52.45
N LEU A 6 -33.31 41.65 52.34
CA LEU A 6 -32.12 41.81 53.25
C LEU A 6 -31.47 40.55 53.92
N ASP A 7 -30.18 40.41 54.27
CA ASP A 7 -29.10 41.30 54.79
C ASP A 7 -27.75 40.51 54.83
N VAL A 8 -26.60 40.98 54.31
CA VAL A 8 -25.42 41.64 54.93
C VAL A 8 -24.49 40.83 55.88
N SER A 9 -23.25 40.61 55.38
CA SER A 9 -21.89 40.62 56.00
C SER A 9 -21.51 39.86 57.27
N THR A 10 -20.33 39.20 57.28
CA THR A 10 -19.16 39.60 58.12
C THR A 10 -17.86 38.79 57.85
N ARG A 11 -16.79 39.57 57.65
CA ARG A 11 -15.32 39.40 57.76
C ARG A 11 -14.69 38.28 58.64
N ARG A 12 -13.39 38.03 58.29
CA ARG A 12 -12.19 37.65 59.10
C ARG A 12 -12.00 36.13 59.35
N ASN A 13 -10.89 35.47 58.97
CA ASN A 13 -9.51 35.69 59.43
C ASN A 13 -8.45 35.07 58.47
N ALA A 14 -7.36 35.80 58.20
CA ALA A 14 -6.00 35.27 57.98
C ALA A 14 -5.21 35.49 59.29
N PRO A 15 -4.11 34.77 59.65
CA PRO A 15 -2.74 35.03 59.12
C PRO A 15 -1.74 33.81 59.32
N PRO A 16 -0.38 33.94 59.40
CA PRO A 16 0.60 34.85 58.77
C PRO A 16 1.85 34.17 58.10
N ASN A 17 2.53 34.99 57.31
CA ASN A 17 3.92 34.96 56.82
C ASN A 17 5.03 34.44 57.79
N LYS A 18 6.08 33.83 57.21
CA LYS A 18 7.46 33.90 57.74
C LYS A 18 8.54 34.20 56.67
N ARG A 19 8.86 35.49 56.60
CA ARG A 19 10.18 36.15 56.60
C ARG A 19 11.31 35.65 55.67
N PHE A 20 11.60 36.52 54.69
CA PHE A 20 12.92 36.81 54.14
C PHE A 20 13.99 37.09 55.21
N ARG A 21 15.19 36.54 55.01
CA ARG A 21 16.46 37.14 55.46
C ARG A 21 17.47 37.08 54.30
N ARG A 22 17.91 38.27 53.86
CA ARG A 22 19.10 38.47 53.03
C ARG A 22 20.35 38.27 53.89
N ARG A 23 21.34 37.53 53.39
CA ARG A 23 22.76 37.76 53.65
C ARG A 23 23.51 37.68 52.33
N ALA A 24 24.32 38.69 52.07
CA ALA A 24 25.15 38.84 50.90
C ALA A 24 26.52 38.18 51.08
N LEU A 25 27.10 37.82 49.93
CA LEU A 25 28.52 37.71 49.58
C LEU A 25 29.37 36.57 50.19
N LYS A 26 29.68 35.59 49.33
CA LYS A 26 31.07 35.19 49.07
C LYS A 26 31.20 34.73 47.62
N VAL A 27 31.94 35.53 46.84
CA VAL A 27 32.44 35.18 45.51
C VAL A 27 33.48 34.08 45.70
N LEU A 28 33.24 32.91 45.12
CA LEU A 28 34.28 31.93 44.84
C LEU A 28 34.12 31.53 43.39
N SER A 29 35.08 31.94 42.58
CA SER A 29 35.21 31.60 41.17
C SER A 29 35.34 30.08 41.05
N MET A 30 34.36 29.44 40.42
CA MET A 30 34.42 28.01 40.12
C MET A 30 33.85 27.83 38.71
N SER A 31 34.73 27.55 37.76
CA SER A 31 34.40 27.31 36.35
C SER A 31 33.25 26.33 36.24
N LEU A 32 32.13 26.79 35.66
CA LEU A 32 31.02 25.94 35.26
C LEU A 32 31.50 25.07 34.09
N MET A 33 31.96 23.85 34.38
CA MET A 33 31.91 22.77 33.40
C MET A 33 30.43 22.49 33.13
N LEU A 34 30.00 22.66 31.88
CA LEU A 34 28.70 22.20 31.40
C LEU A 34 28.52 20.72 31.80
N PRO A 35 27.34 20.29 32.28
CA PRO A 35 27.06 18.88 32.43
C PRO A 35 27.07 18.27 31.02
N ALA A 36 27.97 17.31 30.81
CA ALA A 36 27.96 16.47 29.63
C ALA A 36 26.56 15.84 29.50
N PHE A 37 25.83 16.25 28.45
CA PHE A 37 24.67 15.52 27.99
C PHE A 37 25.10 14.06 27.84
N LEU A 38 24.40 13.16 28.54
CA LEU A 38 24.49 11.74 28.25
C LEU A 38 24.02 11.54 26.81
N LEU A 39 24.98 11.45 25.88
CA LEU A 39 24.77 10.80 24.61
C LEU A 39 24.24 9.39 24.91
N PRO A 40 23.12 8.95 24.30
CA PRO A 40 22.70 7.57 24.41
C PRO A 40 23.84 6.68 23.87
N ARG A 41 24.42 5.87 24.75
CA ARG A 41 25.34 4.80 24.38
C ARG A 41 24.62 3.88 23.39
N GLY A 42 25.11 3.78 22.15
CA GLY A 42 24.69 2.71 21.24
C GLY A 42 24.63 3.00 19.74
N CYS A 43 25.06 4.15 19.24
CA CYS A 43 25.26 4.33 17.79
C CYS A 43 26.56 3.61 17.37
N GLY A 44 26.46 2.40 16.84
CA GLY A 44 27.67 1.69 16.40
C GLY A 44 27.51 0.29 15.81
N GLN A 45 26.32 -0.15 15.41
CA GLN A 45 26.17 -1.40 14.64
C GLN A 45 25.33 -1.13 13.38
N PRO A 46 25.88 -1.35 12.17
CA PRO A 46 25.14 -1.14 10.94
C PRO A 46 24.02 -2.18 10.80
N ASP A 47 22.78 -1.70 10.68
CA ASP A 47 21.59 -2.51 10.43
C ASP A 47 21.40 -2.68 8.92
N LEU A 48 21.18 -3.92 8.47
CA LEU A 48 20.89 -4.28 7.07
C LEU A 48 19.71 -3.46 6.49
N SER A 49 18.77 -3.05 7.34
CA SER A 49 17.56 -2.33 6.95
C SER A 49 17.76 -0.82 6.74
N THR A 50 18.78 -0.21 7.35
CA THR A 50 18.95 1.26 7.39
C THR A 50 19.80 1.84 6.25
N ALA A 51 20.62 1.02 5.56
CA ALA A 51 21.73 1.56 4.75
C ALA A 51 21.72 1.18 3.27
N GLY A 52 20.70 0.48 2.75
CA GLY A 52 20.79 -0.07 1.40
C GLY A 52 22.07 -0.92 1.23
N TYR A 53 22.40 -1.70 2.27
CA TYR A 53 23.64 -2.47 2.34
C TYR A 53 23.72 -3.49 1.20
N THR A 54 24.90 -3.71 0.63
CA THR A 54 25.17 -4.77 -0.34
C THR A 54 26.00 -5.87 0.33
N PRO A 55 25.58 -7.15 0.33
CA PRO A 55 26.37 -8.25 0.88
C PRO A 55 27.79 -8.28 0.31
N LYS A 56 28.78 -8.50 1.18
CA LYS A 56 30.18 -8.58 0.79
C LYS A 56 30.50 -10.00 0.35
N VAL A 57 30.86 -10.14 -0.91
CA VAL A 57 31.36 -11.39 -1.49
C VAL A 57 32.78 -11.62 -0.98
N GLN A 58 33.05 -12.84 -0.51
CA GLN A 58 34.34 -13.23 0.06
C GLN A 58 35.11 -14.14 -0.89
N THR A 59 34.54 -15.30 -1.21
CA THR A 59 35.15 -16.31 -2.09
C THR A 59 34.18 -16.70 -3.17
N VAL A 60 34.68 -16.85 -4.40
CA VAL A 60 33.92 -17.27 -5.58
C VAL A 60 34.67 -18.42 -6.23
N THR A 61 33.96 -19.52 -6.51
CA THR A 61 34.48 -20.67 -7.27
C THR A 61 33.62 -20.90 -8.52
N SER A 62 33.85 -21.98 -9.28
CA SER A 62 32.96 -22.33 -10.39
C SER A 62 31.56 -22.72 -9.92
N THR A 63 31.40 -23.20 -8.68
CA THR A 63 30.11 -23.75 -8.17
C THR A 63 29.67 -23.20 -6.81
N SER A 64 30.40 -22.24 -6.23
CA SER A 64 30.09 -21.70 -4.91
C SER A 64 30.43 -20.22 -4.75
N VAL A 65 29.66 -19.55 -3.88
CA VAL A 65 29.90 -18.16 -3.46
C VAL A 65 29.74 -18.05 -1.94
N SER A 66 30.73 -17.49 -1.25
CA SER A 66 30.60 -17.12 0.15
C SER A 66 30.34 -15.62 0.29
N VAL A 67 29.37 -15.27 1.14
CA VAL A 67 28.94 -13.89 1.39
C VAL A 67 28.87 -13.61 2.89
N THR A 68 29.14 -12.36 3.25
CA THR A 68 29.13 -11.86 4.63
C THR A 68 28.37 -10.55 4.75
N TRP A 69 27.81 -10.31 5.93
CA TRP A 69 27.08 -9.10 6.25
C TRP A 69 27.21 -8.73 7.73
N PRO A 70 26.96 -7.47 8.12
CA PRO A 70 26.96 -7.11 9.52
C PRO A 70 25.78 -7.75 10.26
N THR A 71 25.97 -8.03 11.55
CA THR A 71 24.88 -8.50 12.40
C THR A 71 23.85 -7.39 12.61
N SER A 72 22.57 -7.73 12.47
CA SER A 72 21.47 -6.78 12.73
C SER A 72 20.93 -6.94 14.14
N ARG A 73 20.64 -5.82 14.81
CA ARG A 73 20.15 -5.83 16.19
C ARG A 73 18.80 -6.53 16.28
N GLY A 74 18.67 -7.50 17.19
CA GLY A 74 17.44 -8.26 17.39
C GLY A 74 17.16 -9.35 16.34
N ALA A 75 18.06 -9.54 15.37
CA ALA A 75 17.97 -10.67 14.44
C ALA A 75 18.16 -12.00 15.19
N THR A 76 17.23 -12.92 15.00
CA THR A 76 17.34 -14.32 15.45
C THR A 76 17.82 -15.25 14.34
N SER A 77 17.74 -14.82 13.09
CA SER A 77 18.28 -15.50 11.91
C SER A 77 18.35 -14.54 10.72
N TYR A 78 18.82 -15.02 9.58
CA TYR A 78 18.84 -14.32 8.30
C TYR A 78 18.27 -15.20 7.20
N GLN A 79 17.68 -14.58 6.20
CA GLN A 79 17.29 -15.21 4.94
C GLN A 79 18.20 -14.71 3.83
N VAL A 80 18.66 -15.62 2.98
CA VAL A 80 19.52 -15.34 1.83
C VAL A 80 18.78 -15.76 0.57
N GLY A 81 18.42 -14.80 -0.26
CA GLY A 81 17.79 -15.01 -1.57
C GLY A 81 18.87 -15.09 -2.65
N VAL A 82 18.76 -16.10 -3.51
CA VAL A 82 19.72 -16.41 -4.57
C VAL A 82 18.98 -16.66 -5.87
N VAL A 83 19.33 -15.94 -6.92
CA VAL A 83 18.83 -16.14 -8.30
C VAL A 83 20.03 -16.38 -9.20
N ASP A 84 20.12 -17.53 -9.85
CA ASP A 84 21.10 -17.78 -10.90
C ASP A 84 20.50 -17.53 -12.29
N SER A 85 21.35 -17.16 -13.25
CA SER A 85 20.91 -16.84 -14.61
C SER A 85 20.48 -18.03 -15.47
N VAL A 86 20.67 -19.27 -14.98
CA VAL A 86 20.29 -20.49 -15.71
C VAL A 86 18.86 -20.89 -15.34
N SER A 87 18.54 -20.94 -14.04
CA SER A 87 17.20 -21.26 -13.57
C SER A 87 16.26 -20.06 -13.60
N GLY A 88 16.77 -18.86 -13.31
CA GLY A 88 15.96 -17.64 -13.13
C GLY A 88 15.05 -17.67 -11.90
N VAL A 89 15.07 -18.75 -11.10
CA VAL A 89 14.21 -18.95 -9.93
C VAL A 89 14.95 -18.49 -8.67
N GLU A 90 14.24 -17.78 -7.79
CA GLU A 90 14.81 -17.38 -6.49
C GLU A 90 14.68 -18.51 -5.46
N HIS A 91 15.82 -18.92 -4.92
CA HIS A 91 15.90 -19.82 -3.78
C HIS A 91 16.23 -19.05 -2.51
N ILE A 92 15.41 -19.21 -1.46
CA ILE A 92 15.59 -18.55 -0.16
C ILE A 92 16.04 -19.57 0.88
N THR A 93 17.25 -19.38 1.43
CA THR A 93 17.81 -20.23 2.49
C THR A 93 17.88 -19.47 3.81
N LYS A 94 17.71 -20.17 4.93
CA LYS A 94 17.82 -19.59 6.28
C LYS A 94 19.20 -19.90 6.89
N THR A 95 19.83 -18.92 7.50
CA THR A 95 21.08 -19.07 8.27
C THR A 95 20.97 -18.36 9.62
N TYR A 96 21.74 -18.83 10.60
CA TYR A 96 21.82 -18.23 11.94
C TYR A 96 23.11 -17.42 12.14
N SER A 97 24.00 -17.44 11.15
CA SER A 97 25.24 -16.67 11.14
C SER A 97 25.11 -15.47 10.20
N ALA A 98 25.91 -14.42 10.42
CA ALA A 98 25.98 -13.26 9.53
C ALA A 98 26.81 -13.52 8.25
N SER A 99 26.74 -14.77 7.77
CA SER A 99 27.46 -15.30 6.63
C SER A 99 26.72 -16.51 6.06
N ALA A 100 26.90 -16.75 4.76
CA ALA A 100 26.44 -17.95 4.09
C ALA A 100 27.45 -18.41 3.03
N VAL A 101 27.53 -19.73 2.84
CA VAL A 101 28.24 -20.35 1.72
C VAL A 101 27.17 -20.98 0.83
N LEU A 102 27.03 -20.45 -0.37
CA LEU A 102 26.11 -20.94 -1.40
C LEU A 102 26.87 -21.94 -2.25
N THR A 103 26.36 -23.15 -2.38
CA THR A 103 27.02 -24.25 -3.12
C THR A 103 26.10 -24.78 -4.21
N SER A 104 26.63 -25.66 -5.06
CA SER A 104 25.88 -26.32 -6.15
C SER A 104 25.29 -25.34 -7.15
N LEU A 105 25.98 -24.20 -7.36
CA LEU A 105 25.58 -23.19 -8.34
C LEU A 105 26.04 -23.59 -9.75
N PRO A 106 25.26 -23.31 -10.81
CA PRO A 106 25.63 -23.68 -12.17
C PRO A 106 26.91 -22.96 -12.63
N GLU A 107 27.89 -23.70 -13.13
CA GLU A 107 29.16 -23.12 -13.59
C GLU A 107 28.94 -22.10 -14.72
N GLY A 108 29.71 -21.01 -14.71
CA GLY A 108 29.58 -19.93 -15.68
C GLY A 108 28.32 -19.06 -15.56
N SER A 109 27.42 -19.31 -14.59
CA SER A 109 26.21 -18.51 -14.39
C SER A 109 26.49 -17.17 -13.71
N LYS A 110 25.59 -16.20 -13.95
CA LYS A 110 25.51 -14.97 -13.15
C LYS A 110 24.56 -15.22 -11.98
N VAL A 111 25.05 -15.04 -10.76
CA VAL A 111 24.29 -15.28 -9.53
C VAL A 111 24.03 -13.96 -8.82
N THR A 112 22.77 -13.68 -8.50
CA THR A 112 22.32 -12.47 -7.80
C THR A 112 21.88 -12.85 -6.39
N ILE A 113 22.46 -12.18 -5.39
CA ILE A 113 22.33 -12.53 -3.97
C ILE A 113 21.83 -11.33 -3.20
N ARG A 114 20.84 -11.53 -2.33
CA ARG A 114 20.35 -10.54 -1.36
C ARG A 114 20.12 -11.19 0.00
N VAL A 115 20.17 -10.39 1.07
CA VAL A 115 20.05 -10.88 2.45
C VAL A 115 19.07 -10.04 3.23
N ARG A 116 18.27 -10.64 4.10
CA ARG A 116 17.47 -9.92 5.10
C ARG A 116 17.56 -10.57 6.46
N ALA A 117 17.49 -9.75 7.51
CA ALA A 117 17.42 -10.25 8.87
C ALA A 117 15.99 -10.67 9.24
N VAL A 118 15.88 -11.70 10.07
CA VAL A 118 14.63 -12.20 10.65
C VAL A 118 14.74 -12.06 12.15
N ALA A 119 13.81 -11.34 12.77
CA ALA A 119 13.66 -11.19 14.21
C ALA A 119 12.46 -12.01 14.72
N ARG A 120 12.30 -12.14 16.04
CA ARG A 120 11.22 -12.93 16.66
C ARG A 120 9.81 -12.57 16.21
N ARG A 121 9.56 -11.32 15.78
CA ARG A 121 8.24 -10.81 15.40
C ARG A 121 8.22 -10.09 14.04
N ASN A 122 9.33 -10.04 13.31
CA ASN A 122 9.43 -9.26 12.07
C ASN A 122 10.50 -9.81 11.13
N VAL A 123 10.33 -9.63 9.83
CA VAL A 123 11.33 -9.87 8.79
C VAL A 123 11.70 -8.53 8.16
N MET A 124 12.98 -8.18 8.21
CA MET A 124 13.48 -6.89 7.71
C MET A 124 13.43 -6.83 6.17
N ARG A 125 13.60 -5.63 5.60
CA ARG A 125 13.77 -5.45 4.15
C ARG A 125 14.97 -6.23 3.62
N TRP A 126 14.89 -6.62 2.35
CA TRP A 126 16.04 -7.13 1.62
C TRP A 126 17.12 -6.06 1.49
N SER A 127 18.37 -6.49 1.64
CA SER A 127 19.56 -5.73 1.26
C SER A 127 19.51 -5.37 -0.23
N ARG A 128 20.39 -4.47 -0.69
CA ARG A 128 20.72 -4.40 -2.12
C ARG A 128 21.25 -5.76 -2.57
N SER A 129 20.99 -6.07 -3.83
CA SER A 129 21.53 -7.28 -4.44
C SER A 129 23.01 -7.09 -4.79
N VAL A 130 23.79 -8.16 -4.66
CA VAL A 130 25.10 -8.29 -5.28
C VAL A 130 25.03 -9.33 -6.38
N SER A 131 25.57 -9.04 -7.56
CA SER A 131 25.68 -10.02 -8.64
C SER A 131 27.13 -10.46 -8.80
N VAL A 132 27.34 -11.76 -8.96
CA VAL A 132 28.64 -12.40 -9.13
C VAL A 132 28.61 -13.27 -10.39
N GLN A 133 29.64 -13.18 -11.21
CA GLN A 133 29.85 -14.09 -12.34
C GLN A 133 30.69 -15.28 -11.87
N LEU A 134 30.19 -16.51 -12.03
CA LEU A 134 30.95 -17.72 -11.71
C LEU A 134 31.93 -18.06 -12.83
N ALA A 135 33.04 -18.69 -12.47
CA ALA A 135 34.00 -19.17 -13.45
C ALA A 135 33.35 -20.24 -14.34
N ALA A 136 33.56 -20.13 -15.65
CA ALA A 136 33.18 -21.18 -16.60
C ALA A 136 34.06 -22.42 -16.40
N PRO A 137 33.58 -23.63 -16.75
CA PRO A 137 34.38 -24.84 -16.71
C PRO A 137 35.68 -24.64 -17.49
N THR A 138 36.83 -24.83 -16.83
CA THR A 138 38.11 -24.90 -17.52
C THR A 138 38.28 -26.32 -18.03
N THR A 139 38.00 -26.54 -19.31
CA THR A 139 38.41 -27.78 -19.98
C THR A 139 39.93 -27.78 -20.04
N ALA A 140 40.59 -28.58 -19.19
CA ALA A 140 42.00 -28.84 -19.36
C ALA A 140 42.22 -29.46 -20.76
N ALA A 141 43.09 -28.86 -21.56
CA ALA A 141 43.49 -29.43 -22.83
C ALA A 141 44.00 -30.87 -22.57
N PRO A 142 43.57 -31.87 -23.36
CA PRO A 142 44.01 -33.24 -23.13
C PRO A 142 45.53 -33.29 -23.26
N THR A 143 46.21 -33.67 -22.17
CA THR A 143 47.64 -34.02 -22.24
C THR A 143 47.71 -35.41 -22.85
N THR A 144 47.78 -35.47 -24.17
CA THR A 144 47.97 -36.73 -24.90
C THR A 144 49.41 -37.20 -24.66
N ALA A 145 49.59 -38.25 -23.84
CA ALA A 145 50.84 -39.00 -23.85
C ALA A 145 50.97 -39.73 -25.21
N PRO A 146 52.17 -39.75 -25.83
CA PRO A 146 52.37 -40.39 -27.12
C PRO A 146 52.06 -41.90 -27.02
N PRO A 147 51.42 -42.50 -28.04
CA PRO A 147 51.05 -43.91 -28.01
C PRO A 147 52.32 -44.78 -28.11
N THR A 148 52.56 -45.61 -27.09
CA THR A 148 53.47 -46.75 -27.22
C THR A 148 52.83 -47.81 -28.10
N THR A 149 53.43 -48.03 -29.27
CA THR A 149 53.08 -49.09 -30.21
C THR A 149 53.40 -50.47 -29.61
N ALA A 150 52.37 -51.26 -29.30
CA ALA A 150 52.50 -52.70 -29.11
C ALA A 150 51.88 -53.42 -30.32
N ALA A 151 52.63 -54.39 -30.84
CA ALA A 151 52.33 -55.17 -32.04
C ALA A 151 51.00 -55.96 -31.95
N PRO A 152 50.36 -56.29 -33.09
CA PRO A 152 49.05 -56.94 -33.07
C PRO A 152 49.19 -58.42 -32.70
N VAL A 153 48.46 -58.85 -31.67
CA VAL A 153 48.21 -60.27 -31.41
C VAL A 153 46.84 -60.61 -31.99
N ILE A 154 46.86 -61.44 -33.04
CA ILE A 154 45.68 -62.06 -33.63
C ILE A 154 45.25 -63.19 -32.68
N THR A 155 44.01 -63.12 -32.17
CA THR A 155 43.34 -64.31 -31.64
C THR A 155 41.87 -64.28 -32.03
N THR A 156 41.50 -65.16 -32.95
CA THR A 156 40.14 -65.46 -33.39
C THR A 156 39.44 -66.36 -32.39
N ALA A 157 38.23 -66.00 -31.95
CA ALA A 157 37.25 -66.93 -31.38
C ALA A 157 35.84 -66.54 -31.88
N PRO A 158 34.97 -67.52 -32.22
CA PRO A 158 33.71 -67.28 -32.95
C PRO A 158 32.57 -66.79 -32.04
N PRO A 159 31.56 -66.08 -32.57
CA PRO A 159 30.37 -65.71 -31.80
C PRO A 159 29.40 -66.90 -31.67
N THR A 160 29.09 -67.27 -30.43
CA THR A 160 27.97 -68.17 -30.10
C THR A 160 26.66 -67.39 -30.00
N THR A 161 25.73 -67.74 -30.88
CA THR A 161 24.33 -67.30 -30.97
C THR A 161 23.52 -67.76 -29.75
N ALA A 162 22.81 -66.84 -29.09
CA ALA A 162 21.75 -67.17 -28.12
C ALA A 162 20.38 -66.83 -28.72
N ALA A 163 19.50 -67.82 -28.77
CA ALA A 163 18.14 -67.75 -29.28
C ALA A 163 17.17 -67.06 -28.30
N PRO A 164 16.10 -66.38 -28.78
CA PRO A 164 15.04 -65.91 -27.90
C PRO A 164 14.09 -67.07 -27.54
N VAL A 165 13.75 -67.12 -26.26
CA VAL A 165 12.87 -68.10 -25.62
C VAL A 165 11.41 -67.83 -26.01
N ILE A 166 10.75 -68.85 -26.55
CA ILE A 166 9.31 -68.96 -26.74
C ILE A 166 8.69 -69.39 -25.41
N THR A 167 7.64 -68.71 -24.95
CA THR A 167 6.74 -69.25 -23.93
C THR A 167 5.30 -69.12 -24.39
N THR A 168 4.72 -70.26 -24.74
CA THR A 168 3.31 -70.48 -25.06
C THR A 168 2.54 -70.91 -23.80
N ALA A 169 1.32 -70.41 -23.62
CA ALA A 169 0.29 -71.04 -22.81
C ALA A 169 -1.04 -71.07 -23.59
N PRO A 170 -1.91 -72.08 -23.38
CA PRO A 170 -2.84 -72.60 -24.38
C PRO A 170 -4.22 -71.89 -24.46
N PRO A 171 -4.97 -72.07 -25.57
CA PRO A 171 -6.31 -71.52 -25.72
C PRO A 171 -7.38 -72.47 -25.15
N THR A 172 -8.39 -71.91 -24.50
CA THR A 172 -9.66 -72.58 -24.22
C THR A 172 -10.75 -72.07 -25.16
N THR A 173 -11.38 -73.01 -25.86
CA THR A 173 -12.43 -72.82 -26.88
C THR A 173 -13.80 -73.24 -26.32
N ALA A 174 -14.84 -72.43 -26.57
CA ALA A 174 -16.26 -72.78 -26.79
C ALA A 174 -17.09 -71.47 -26.77
N ALA A 175 -18.12 -71.17 -27.55
CA ALA A 175 -18.82 -71.72 -28.73
C ALA A 175 -19.75 -70.57 -29.25
N PRO A 176 -20.42 -70.68 -30.42
CA PRO A 176 -20.85 -69.54 -31.23
C PRO A 176 -22.26 -69.03 -30.94
N VAL A 177 -22.52 -67.74 -31.20
CA VAL A 177 -23.87 -67.24 -31.45
C VAL A 177 -23.86 -66.45 -32.76
N VAL A 178 -24.60 -66.98 -33.72
CA VAL A 178 -24.97 -66.37 -35.00
C VAL A 178 -26.10 -65.39 -34.76
N THR A 179 -25.98 -64.16 -35.23
CA THR A 179 -27.16 -63.37 -35.63
C THR A 179 -26.76 -62.28 -36.63
N THR A 180 -27.20 -62.45 -37.87
CA THR A 180 -27.14 -61.50 -38.99
C THR A 180 -28.42 -60.68 -39.05
N ALA A 181 -28.33 -59.36 -39.23
CA ALA A 181 -29.35 -58.49 -39.86
C ALA A 181 -28.74 -57.10 -40.21
N PRO A 182 -29.40 -56.26 -41.03
CA PRO A 182 -29.18 -56.07 -42.47
C PRO A 182 -28.41 -54.76 -42.80
N PRO A 183 -27.99 -54.55 -44.08
CA PRO A 183 -27.25 -53.35 -44.48
C PRO A 183 -28.16 -52.12 -44.51
N THR A 184 -27.69 -51.01 -43.95
CA THR A 184 -28.32 -49.69 -44.10
C THR A 184 -27.52 -48.86 -45.11
N THR A 185 -28.12 -48.65 -46.27
CA THR A 185 -27.64 -47.79 -47.35
C THR A 185 -27.94 -46.34 -47.00
N ALA A 186 -26.94 -45.46 -47.02
CA ALA A 186 -27.13 -44.02 -46.86
C ALA A 186 -27.70 -43.39 -48.15
N PRO A 187 -28.65 -42.43 -48.07
CA PRO A 187 -29.21 -41.76 -49.23
C PRO A 187 -28.23 -40.75 -49.86
N PRO A 188 -28.32 -40.50 -51.19
CA PRO A 188 -27.47 -39.54 -51.86
C PRO A 188 -27.86 -38.11 -51.45
N THR A 189 -26.86 -37.29 -51.12
CA THR A 189 -27.02 -35.85 -50.91
C THR A 189 -26.68 -35.11 -52.20
N THR A 190 -27.71 -34.63 -52.89
CA THR A 190 -27.59 -33.76 -54.07
C THR A 190 -27.38 -32.32 -53.62
N ALA A 191 -26.25 -31.71 -54.01
CA ALA A 191 -25.99 -30.29 -53.75
C ALA A 191 -26.85 -29.40 -54.65
N ALA A 192 -27.54 -28.42 -54.06
CA ALA A 192 -28.30 -27.39 -54.79
C ALA A 192 -27.35 -26.33 -55.40
N PRO A 193 -27.70 -25.74 -56.56
CA PRO A 193 -26.83 -24.84 -57.30
C PRO A 193 -26.64 -23.50 -56.58
N THR A 194 -25.41 -23.01 -56.65
CA THR A 194 -24.99 -21.71 -56.09
C THR A 194 -25.13 -20.63 -57.16
N THR A 195 -26.02 -19.66 -56.92
CA THR A 195 -26.12 -18.44 -57.73
C THR A 195 -25.64 -17.26 -56.88
N ALA A 196 -24.55 -16.61 -57.29
CA ALA A 196 -24.01 -15.44 -56.60
C ALA A 196 -24.87 -14.19 -56.89
N PRO A 197 -25.27 -13.40 -55.88
CA PRO A 197 -25.91 -12.11 -56.09
C PRO A 197 -24.89 -11.07 -56.60
N PRO A 198 -25.32 -10.06 -57.38
CA PRO A 198 -24.43 -9.05 -57.95
C PRO A 198 -23.83 -8.17 -56.85
N THR A 199 -22.54 -7.89 -56.97
CA THR A 199 -21.78 -6.98 -56.10
C THR A 199 -21.84 -5.56 -56.65
N THR A 200 -22.69 -4.73 -56.06
CA THR A 200 -22.66 -3.27 -56.25
C THR A 200 -21.97 -2.64 -55.05
N ALA A 201 -20.79 -2.05 -55.24
CA ALA A 201 -20.07 -1.35 -54.18
C ALA A 201 -20.77 -0.04 -53.83
N ALA A 202 -21.10 0.17 -52.55
CA ALA A 202 -21.58 1.44 -52.03
C ALA A 202 -20.43 2.47 -51.98
N PRO A 203 -20.68 3.75 -52.30
CA PRO A 203 -19.64 4.77 -52.23
C PRO A 203 -19.28 5.03 -50.75
N THR A 204 -18.04 4.74 -50.38
CA THR A 204 -17.49 5.07 -49.06
C THR A 204 -16.79 6.41 -49.16
N THR A 205 -17.49 7.47 -48.75
CA THR A 205 -16.88 8.79 -48.52
C THR A 205 -16.43 8.81 -47.07
N ALA A 206 -15.12 8.96 -46.83
CA ALA A 206 -14.58 9.06 -45.48
C ALA A 206 -15.03 10.39 -44.83
N PRO A 207 -15.49 10.39 -43.56
CA PRO A 207 -15.79 11.63 -42.85
C PRO A 207 -14.51 12.44 -42.62
N PRO A 208 -14.58 13.78 -42.63
CA PRO A 208 -13.41 14.62 -42.40
C PRO A 208 -12.88 14.41 -40.98
N THR A 209 -11.64 13.94 -40.89
CA THR A 209 -10.89 13.83 -39.64
C THR A 209 -10.31 15.20 -39.29
N THR A 210 -11.08 16.00 -38.55
CA THR A 210 -10.54 17.18 -37.87
C THR A 210 -10.02 16.71 -36.51
N ALA A 211 -8.70 16.76 -36.31
CA ALA A 211 -8.09 16.42 -35.03
C ALA A 211 -8.57 17.39 -33.94
N ALA A 212 -9.07 16.84 -32.84
CA ALA A 212 -9.38 17.64 -31.65
C ALA A 212 -8.09 18.30 -31.11
N PRO A 213 -8.15 19.56 -30.65
CA PRO A 213 -6.99 20.23 -30.08
C PRO A 213 -6.51 19.47 -28.84
N THR A 214 -5.36 18.82 -28.96
CA THR A 214 -4.70 18.12 -27.87
C THR A 214 -3.89 19.16 -27.09
N THR A 215 -4.54 19.81 -26.13
CA THR A 215 -3.80 20.52 -25.09
C THR A 215 -3.40 19.48 -24.06
N ALA A 216 -2.12 19.14 -24.00
CA ALA A 216 -1.60 18.22 -23.00
C ALA A 216 -1.89 18.79 -21.59
N PRO A 217 -2.46 17.99 -20.66
CA PRO A 217 -2.54 18.40 -19.26
C PRO A 217 -1.12 18.67 -18.73
N PRO A 218 -0.95 19.63 -17.80
CA PRO A 218 0.36 19.91 -17.22
C PRO A 218 0.95 18.63 -16.62
N THR A 219 2.17 18.31 -17.03
CA THR A 219 2.93 17.16 -16.53
C THR A 219 3.45 17.47 -15.14
N THR A 220 2.66 17.23 -14.10
CA THR A 220 3.21 16.87 -12.80
C THR A 220 3.68 15.42 -12.91
N SER A 221 5.00 15.21 -12.90
CA SER A 221 5.60 13.88 -12.87
C SER A 221 5.04 13.10 -11.70
N ALA A 222 4.53 11.89 -11.95
CA ALA A 222 4.20 10.95 -10.89
C ALA A 222 5.42 10.78 -9.95
N PRO A 223 5.22 10.59 -8.63
CA PRO A 223 6.32 10.36 -7.70
C PRO A 223 7.21 9.23 -8.21
N ALA A 224 8.53 9.43 -8.14
CA ALA A 224 9.48 8.38 -8.48
C ALA A 224 9.20 7.13 -7.64
N SER A 225 9.27 5.96 -8.25
CA SER A 225 9.10 4.67 -7.59
C SER A 225 9.96 4.59 -6.32
N GLY A 226 9.31 4.60 -5.15
CA GLY A 226 9.95 4.51 -3.84
C GLY A 226 9.74 5.70 -2.90
N GLN A 227 9.09 6.78 -3.32
CA GLN A 227 8.70 7.90 -2.44
C GLN A 227 7.18 7.94 -2.26
N PHE A 228 6.72 7.90 -1.00
CA PHE A 228 5.31 8.08 -0.68
C PHE A 228 4.90 9.56 -0.81
N PRO A 229 3.62 9.87 -1.05
CA PRO A 229 3.15 11.25 -1.13
C PRO A 229 3.42 12.06 0.13
N THR A 230 3.67 13.35 -0.03
CA THR A 230 3.82 14.34 1.04
C THR A 230 2.94 15.55 0.75
N ALA A 231 2.83 16.48 1.69
CA ALA A 231 2.20 17.79 1.46
C ALA A 231 2.82 18.57 0.27
N ALA A 232 4.06 18.26 -0.13
CA ALA A 232 4.69 18.91 -1.29
C ALA A 232 4.32 18.27 -2.64
N THR A 233 3.79 17.04 -2.64
CA THR A 233 3.54 16.25 -3.86
C THR A 233 2.08 15.87 -4.06
N ALA A 234 1.24 16.06 -3.04
CA ALA A 234 -0.21 15.90 -3.09
C ALA A 234 -0.88 17.23 -2.72
N GLY A 235 -2.17 17.35 -3.03
CA GLY A 235 -2.91 18.58 -2.86
C GLY A 235 -2.91 19.44 -4.13
N VAL A 236 -3.30 20.70 -3.97
CA VAL A 236 -3.29 21.70 -5.03
C VAL A 236 -1.85 21.94 -5.48
N PRO A 237 -1.51 21.73 -6.77
CA PRO A 237 -0.15 21.90 -7.24
C PRO A 237 0.35 23.34 -6.99
N ALA A 238 1.59 23.46 -6.51
CA ALA A 238 2.22 24.74 -6.27
C ALA A 238 2.18 25.64 -7.53
N GLY A 239 1.85 26.92 -7.34
CA GLY A 239 1.68 27.87 -8.45
C GLY A 239 0.28 27.86 -9.10
N THR A 240 -0.62 26.98 -8.68
CA THR A 240 -2.02 27.03 -9.12
C THR A 240 -2.69 28.32 -8.63
N THR A 241 -3.22 29.12 -9.56
CA THR A 241 -4.08 30.26 -9.21
C THR A 241 -5.51 29.76 -9.00
N LEU A 242 -5.98 29.84 -7.76
CA LEU A 242 -7.36 29.52 -7.39
C LEU A 242 -8.28 30.73 -7.58
N VAL A 243 -9.55 30.48 -7.89
CA VAL A 243 -10.61 31.49 -7.97
C VAL A 243 -11.68 31.23 -6.92
N PRO A 244 -12.34 32.26 -6.38
CA PRO A 244 -13.41 32.06 -5.40
C PRO A 244 -14.55 31.19 -5.96
N TRP A 245 -15.10 30.33 -5.11
CA TRP A 245 -16.30 29.56 -5.43
C TRP A 245 -17.51 30.48 -5.68
N PRO A 246 -18.33 30.24 -6.72
CA PRO A 246 -19.46 31.11 -7.10
C PRO A 246 -20.68 31.07 -6.16
N GLY A 247 -20.55 30.48 -4.96
CA GLY A 247 -21.45 30.71 -3.83
C GLY A 247 -22.38 29.54 -3.46
N SER A 248 -22.99 28.83 -4.42
CA SER A 248 -23.88 27.72 -4.05
C SER A 248 -23.09 26.46 -3.65
N LEU A 249 -23.36 25.91 -2.47
CA LEU A 249 -22.78 24.65 -2.00
C LEU A 249 -23.57 23.43 -2.50
N ARG A 250 -24.21 23.55 -3.66
CA ARG A 250 -24.92 22.48 -4.38
C ARG A 250 -24.40 22.42 -5.81
N THR A 251 -23.73 21.32 -6.16
CA THR A 251 -23.12 21.15 -7.49
C THR A 251 -24.12 21.24 -8.65
N SER A 252 -25.39 20.92 -8.42
CA SER A 252 -26.49 21.03 -9.38
C SER A 252 -26.74 22.48 -9.80
N GLN A 253 -26.52 23.43 -8.88
CA GLN A 253 -26.80 24.86 -9.03
C GLN A 253 -25.62 25.67 -9.54
N VAL A 254 -24.46 25.04 -9.71
CA VAL A 254 -23.24 25.71 -10.19
C VAL A 254 -22.94 25.26 -11.61
N THR A 255 -22.65 26.23 -12.47
CA THR A 255 -22.14 25.99 -13.82
C THR A 255 -20.71 25.44 -13.73
N PRO A 256 -20.43 24.27 -14.31
CA PRO A 256 -19.09 23.69 -14.25
C PRO A 256 -18.10 24.45 -15.14
N THR A 257 -16.81 24.38 -14.82
CA THR A 257 -15.73 24.92 -15.66
C THR A 257 -15.69 24.22 -17.01
N SER A 258 -15.95 22.91 -17.02
CA SER A 258 -16.05 22.09 -18.23
C SER A 258 -16.84 20.82 -17.94
N THR A 259 -17.03 19.98 -18.95
CA THR A 259 -17.56 18.63 -18.78
C THR A 259 -16.52 17.61 -19.22
N THR A 260 -16.56 16.43 -18.63
CA THR A 260 -15.72 15.29 -19.01
C THR A 260 -16.53 14.00 -18.94
N THR A 261 -15.99 12.91 -19.49
CA THR A 261 -16.61 11.59 -19.36
C THR A 261 -15.84 10.74 -18.37
N ARG A 262 -16.54 10.11 -17.41
CA ARG A 262 -16.00 9.08 -16.51
C ARG A 262 -16.98 7.93 -16.44
N ASN A 263 -16.50 6.70 -16.62
CA ASN A 263 -17.33 5.50 -16.55
C ASN A 263 -18.61 5.59 -17.40
N GLY A 264 -18.52 6.23 -18.59
CA GLY A 264 -19.65 6.47 -19.48
C GLY A 264 -20.62 7.59 -19.07
N MET A 265 -20.41 8.26 -17.93
CA MET A 265 -21.22 9.39 -17.45
C MET A 265 -20.64 10.73 -17.88
N SER A 266 -21.50 11.70 -18.20
CA SER A 266 -21.12 13.10 -18.35
C SER A 266 -20.98 13.75 -16.97
N CYS A 267 -19.77 14.22 -16.66
CA CYS A 267 -19.37 14.71 -15.36
C CYS A 267 -19.15 16.21 -15.41
N LYS A 268 -19.70 16.92 -14.42
CA LYS A 268 -19.41 18.33 -14.17
C LYS A 268 -18.00 18.45 -13.60
N VAL A 269 -17.15 19.24 -14.24
CA VAL A 269 -15.78 19.50 -13.76
C VAL A 269 -15.72 20.86 -13.10
N PHE A 270 -15.29 20.90 -11.86
CA PHE A 270 -14.96 22.11 -11.11
C PHE A 270 -13.45 22.14 -10.90
N ASP A 271 -12.80 23.14 -11.48
CA ASP A 271 -11.34 23.24 -11.57
C ASP A 271 -10.85 24.56 -10.99
N ARG A 272 -9.84 24.50 -10.11
CA ARG A 272 -9.15 25.66 -9.54
C ARG A 272 -10.03 26.58 -8.68
N PHE A 273 -10.93 26.00 -7.90
CA PHE A 273 -11.72 26.79 -6.96
C PHE A 273 -11.09 26.83 -5.56
N ASP A 274 -11.29 27.95 -4.87
CA ASP A 274 -11.13 28.08 -3.43
C ASP A 274 -12.53 28.12 -2.79
N ILE A 275 -12.87 27.06 -2.06
CA ILE A 275 -14.16 26.81 -1.45
C ILE A 275 -13.99 26.92 0.06
N ALA A 276 -14.32 28.08 0.61
CA ALA A 276 -14.32 28.33 2.04
C ALA A 276 -15.74 28.22 2.62
N ILE A 277 -15.96 27.23 3.49
CA ILE A 277 -17.24 27.00 4.16
C ILE A 277 -17.18 27.64 5.56
N THR A 278 -17.85 28.78 5.72
CA THR A 278 -17.77 29.58 6.96
C THR A 278 -19.02 29.48 7.85
N SER A 279 -20.05 28.78 7.38
CA SER A 279 -21.29 28.50 8.12
C SER A 279 -21.45 27.00 8.34
N ALA A 280 -22.23 26.62 9.35
CA ALA A 280 -22.56 25.23 9.68
C ALA A 280 -23.37 24.54 8.56
N THR A 281 -22.67 24.11 7.50
CA THR A 281 -23.23 23.54 6.28
C THR A 281 -22.17 22.74 5.52
N THR A 282 -22.56 22.16 4.38
CA THR A 282 -21.77 21.21 3.60
C THR A 282 -21.91 21.46 2.10
N MET A 283 -20.86 21.15 1.34
CA MET A 283 -20.93 20.99 -0.11
C MET A 283 -21.66 19.70 -0.47
N TYR A 284 -22.88 19.82 -0.98
CA TYR A 284 -23.67 18.69 -1.46
C TYR A 284 -23.32 18.33 -2.90
N ILE A 285 -22.93 17.08 -3.09
CA ILE A 285 -22.78 16.49 -4.43
C ILE A 285 -24.14 15.92 -4.82
N ASP A 286 -24.91 16.73 -5.52
CA ASP A 286 -26.29 16.47 -5.96
C ASP A 286 -26.41 16.42 -7.50
N SER A 287 -25.27 16.23 -8.18
CA SER A 287 -25.22 15.87 -9.60
C SER A 287 -24.74 14.41 -9.75
N PRO A 288 -25.20 13.66 -10.77
CA PRO A 288 -24.86 12.24 -10.91
C PRO A 288 -23.36 11.96 -11.01
N CYS A 289 -22.62 12.85 -11.67
CA CYS A 289 -21.18 12.74 -11.78
C CYS A 289 -20.50 14.10 -11.61
N VAL A 290 -19.55 14.19 -10.68
CA VAL A 290 -18.79 15.40 -10.38
C VAL A 290 -17.30 15.09 -10.29
N VAL A 291 -16.50 15.97 -10.86
CA VAL A 291 -15.04 15.99 -10.74
C VAL A 291 -14.63 17.31 -10.12
N PHE A 292 -13.95 17.26 -8.97
CA PHE A 292 -13.16 18.38 -8.48
C PHE A 292 -11.70 18.14 -8.81
N THR A 293 -11.02 19.15 -9.33
CA THR A 293 -9.58 19.07 -9.59
C THR A 293 -8.90 20.38 -9.25
N ARG A 294 -7.69 20.32 -8.69
CA ARG A 294 -6.91 21.52 -8.31
C ARG A 294 -7.69 22.48 -7.43
N THR A 295 -8.55 21.94 -6.57
CA THR A 295 -9.51 22.72 -5.79
C THR A 295 -9.14 22.67 -4.32
N ARG A 296 -9.31 23.78 -3.61
CA ARG A 296 -9.12 23.85 -2.17
C ARG A 296 -10.48 23.90 -1.48
N PHE A 297 -10.62 23.06 -0.48
CA PHE A 297 -11.73 23.07 0.45
C PHE A 297 -11.22 23.39 1.85
N SER A 298 -11.81 24.41 2.47
CA SER A 298 -11.51 24.77 3.86
C SER A 298 -12.80 25.07 4.60
N THR A 299 -12.78 24.89 5.92
CA THR A 299 -13.90 25.26 6.77
C THR A 299 -13.43 25.93 8.05
N THR A 300 -14.23 26.87 8.54
CA THR A 300 -14.12 27.40 9.91
C THR A 300 -15.33 27.05 10.77
N ALA A 301 -16.31 26.34 10.18
CA ALA A 301 -17.54 25.97 10.85
C ALA A 301 -17.38 24.67 11.63
N ASP A 302 -17.96 24.62 12.82
CA ASP A 302 -18.17 23.39 13.57
C ASP A 302 -19.36 22.64 12.94
N TRP A 303 -19.06 21.67 12.08
CA TRP A 303 -20.05 20.95 11.32
C TRP A 303 -19.60 19.52 11.02
N PHE A 304 -20.49 18.72 10.41
CA PHE A 304 -20.27 17.28 10.34
C PHE A 304 -19.36 16.82 9.19
N THR A 305 -19.32 17.53 8.04
CA THR A 305 -18.47 17.20 6.88
C THR A 305 -18.30 18.40 5.93
N ILE A 306 -17.20 18.44 5.18
CA ILE A 306 -16.96 19.40 4.08
C ILE A 306 -17.77 19.01 2.84
N ILE A 307 -17.70 17.74 2.41
CA ILE A 307 -18.45 17.20 1.27
C ILE A 307 -19.40 16.09 1.74
N GLN A 308 -20.65 16.15 1.28
CA GLN A 308 -21.66 15.11 1.45
C GLN A 308 -22.20 14.65 0.10
N ALA A 309 -22.15 13.35 -0.15
CA ALA A 309 -22.87 12.74 -1.27
C ALA A 309 -24.38 12.80 -1.03
N SER A 310 -25.13 13.24 -2.05
CA SER A 310 -26.60 13.11 -2.08
C SER A 310 -26.99 11.78 -2.74
N SER A 311 -28.26 11.38 -2.56
CA SER A 311 -28.80 10.12 -3.12
C SER A 311 -28.64 9.98 -4.63
N ASP A 312 -28.63 11.11 -5.35
CA ASP A 312 -28.53 11.14 -6.81
C ASP A 312 -27.08 10.96 -7.30
N MET A 313 -26.10 11.12 -6.41
CA MET A 313 -24.68 10.99 -6.76
C MET A 313 -24.34 9.54 -7.14
N GLN A 314 -23.71 9.37 -8.29
CA GLN A 314 -23.19 8.08 -8.74
C GLN A 314 -21.68 7.99 -8.68
N TYR A 315 -20.99 9.09 -9.01
CA TYR A 315 -19.54 9.15 -9.02
C TYR A 315 -19.01 10.52 -8.62
N LEU A 316 -18.07 10.53 -7.69
CA LEU A 316 -17.27 11.68 -7.31
C LEU A 316 -15.79 11.37 -7.54
N GLU A 317 -15.13 12.22 -8.33
CA GLU A 317 -13.67 12.22 -8.46
C GLU A 317 -13.13 13.50 -7.83
N VAL A 318 -12.09 13.37 -7.01
CA VAL A 318 -11.33 14.48 -6.45
C VAL A 318 -9.86 14.25 -6.75
N SER A 319 -9.23 15.20 -7.42
CA SER A 319 -7.83 15.08 -7.84
C SER A 319 -7.03 16.34 -7.54
N ASP A 320 -5.77 16.18 -7.14
CA ASP A 320 -4.85 17.31 -6.96
C ASP A 320 -5.45 18.42 -6.09
N SER A 321 -6.17 18.07 -5.01
CA SER A 321 -7.02 18.99 -4.25
C SER A 321 -6.71 18.97 -2.75
N ASP A 322 -6.93 20.10 -2.07
CA ASP A 322 -6.67 20.27 -0.63
C ASP A 322 -7.99 20.18 0.14
N PHE A 323 -7.97 19.50 1.29
CA PHE A 323 -9.01 19.50 2.29
C PHE A 323 -8.42 19.89 3.63
N ASP A 324 -9.07 20.85 4.26
CA ASP A 324 -8.72 21.35 5.57
C ASP A 324 -9.97 21.42 6.43
N GLY A 325 -10.11 20.46 7.36
CA GLY A 325 -11.25 20.38 8.27
C GLY A 325 -11.25 21.48 9.35
N GLY A 326 -10.28 22.39 9.32
CA GLY A 326 -10.28 23.59 10.14
C GLY A 326 -10.07 23.32 11.62
N PRO A 327 -10.43 24.28 12.50
CA PRO A 327 -10.18 24.16 13.94
C PRO A 327 -11.04 23.09 14.64
N TYR A 328 -12.12 22.64 14.00
CA TYR A 328 -13.04 21.64 14.55
C TYR A 328 -12.78 20.23 14.02
N HIS A 329 -11.77 20.08 13.17
CA HIS A 329 -11.41 18.81 12.55
C HIS A 329 -12.62 18.15 11.86
N VAL A 330 -13.28 18.88 10.97
CA VAL A 330 -14.48 18.38 10.29
C VAL A 330 -14.10 17.23 9.34
N ARG A 331 -15.00 16.25 9.17
CA ARG A 331 -14.83 15.18 8.18
C ARG A 331 -14.59 15.77 6.78
N GLY A 332 -13.70 15.18 5.99
CA GLY A 332 -13.45 15.65 4.62
C GLY A 332 -14.60 15.28 3.67
N ILE A 333 -14.70 14.01 3.32
CA ILE A 333 -15.72 13.49 2.40
C ILE A 333 -16.55 12.43 3.12
N LEU A 334 -17.88 12.57 3.09
CA LEU A 334 -18.82 11.50 3.41
C LEU A 334 -19.61 11.11 2.17
N ALA A 335 -19.45 9.86 1.74
CA ALA A 335 -20.16 9.29 0.61
C ALA A 335 -21.00 8.08 1.05
N ASP A 336 -22.22 8.37 1.50
CA ASP A 336 -23.25 7.35 1.76
C ASP A 336 -23.82 6.75 0.46
N TYR A 337 -23.63 7.48 -0.65
CA TYR A 337 -24.09 7.13 -1.99
C TYR A 337 -22.91 7.29 -2.95
N GLY A 338 -22.94 6.57 -4.07
CA GLY A 338 -21.97 6.74 -5.15
C GLY A 338 -20.59 6.14 -4.89
N SER A 339 -19.82 5.99 -5.97
CA SER A 339 -18.41 5.61 -5.90
C SER A 339 -17.55 6.87 -5.78
N VAL A 340 -16.45 6.78 -5.03
CA VAL A 340 -15.52 7.89 -4.80
C VAL A 340 -14.13 7.52 -5.31
N THR A 341 -13.49 8.44 -6.01
CA THR A 341 -12.07 8.37 -6.39
C THR A 341 -11.36 9.60 -5.87
N VAL A 342 -10.29 9.40 -5.11
CA VAL A 342 -9.40 10.45 -4.59
C VAL A 342 -8.00 10.17 -5.10
N LEU A 343 -7.38 11.15 -5.74
CA LEU A 343 -6.08 11.03 -6.39
C LEU A 343 -5.21 12.24 -6.05
N ARG A 344 -3.96 12.02 -5.64
CA ARG A 344 -2.98 13.10 -5.40
C ARG A 344 -3.53 14.25 -4.56
N SER A 345 -4.40 13.97 -3.59
CA SER A 345 -5.07 15.00 -2.81
C SER A 345 -4.54 15.03 -1.38
N GLU A 346 -4.62 16.19 -0.75
CA GLU A 346 -4.19 16.41 0.63
C GLU A 346 -5.41 16.54 1.54
N PHE A 347 -5.38 15.84 2.68
CA PHE A 347 -6.37 15.95 3.75
C PHE A 347 -5.65 16.27 5.05
N THR A 348 -6.00 17.39 5.66
CA THR A 348 -5.45 17.82 6.95
C THR A 348 -6.55 18.20 7.91
N ARG A 349 -6.25 18.07 9.21
CA ARG A 349 -7.18 18.45 10.29
C ARG A 349 -8.54 17.80 10.09
N PHE A 350 -8.57 16.48 9.97
CA PHE A 350 -9.81 15.73 9.78
C PHE A 350 -10.16 14.96 11.06
N GLY A 351 -11.44 14.94 11.40
CA GLY A 351 -11.98 14.22 12.54
C GLY A 351 -12.40 12.82 12.14
N ASN A 352 -13.69 12.49 12.33
CA ASN A 352 -14.33 11.21 11.96
C ASN A 352 -13.64 10.45 10.82
N ALA A 353 -13.53 11.09 9.65
CA ALA A 353 -12.70 10.58 8.57
C ALA A 353 -12.13 11.69 7.68
N GLY A 354 -10.96 11.47 7.07
CA GLY A 354 -10.56 12.22 5.88
C GLY A 354 -11.48 11.89 4.71
N VAL A 355 -11.66 10.60 4.42
CA VAL A 355 -12.60 10.08 3.41
C VAL A 355 -13.39 8.91 4.00
N GLU A 356 -14.71 8.97 3.94
CA GLU A 356 -15.60 7.89 4.38
C GLU A 356 -16.58 7.47 3.27
N VAL A 357 -16.69 6.15 3.05
CA VAL A 357 -17.74 5.55 2.22
C VAL A 357 -18.62 4.62 3.04
N THR A 358 -19.94 4.83 2.95
CA THR A 358 -20.95 4.09 3.71
C THR A 358 -22.11 3.65 2.80
N ASP A 359 -21.76 3.10 1.64
CA ASP A 359 -22.74 2.59 0.68
C ASP A 359 -23.36 1.26 1.15
N ARG A 360 -24.58 1.36 1.70
CA ARG A 360 -25.32 0.19 2.20
C ARG A 360 -25.78 -0.77 1.10
N SER A 361 -25.72 -0.38 -0.18
CA SER A 361 -26.03 -1.30 -1.29
C SER A 361 -24.91 -2.31 -1.55
N ALA A 362 -23.72 -2.09 -0.99
CA ALA A 362 -22.52 -2.91 -1.21
C ALA A 362 -22.13 -3.02 -2.70
N THR A 363 -22.42 -1.99 -3.50
CA THR A 363 -22.10 -1.97 -4.95
C THR A 363 -21.09 -0.90 -5.32
N ARG A 364 -20.95 0.15 -4.51
CA ARG A 364 -20.12 1.31 -4.82
C ARG A 364 -18.70 1.15 -4.31
N THR A 365 -17.78 1.84 -4.97
CA THR A 365 -16.35 1.64 -4.79
C THR A 365 -15.67 2.86 -4.20
N MET A 366 -14.58 2.64 -3.48
CA MET A 366 -13.69 3.68 -2.99
C MET A 366 -12.30 3.44 -3.58
N THR A 367 -11.74 4.44 -4.25
CA THR A 367 -10.33 4.42 -4.67
C THR A 367 -9.65 5.64 -4.09
N VAL A 368 -8.59 5.44 -3.31
CA VAL A 368 -7.75 6.51 -2.76
C VAL A 368 -6.31 6.19 -3.09
N THR A 369 -5.70 6.99 -3.95
CA THR A 369 -4.33 6.75 -4.42
C THR A 369 -3.47 7.99 -4.43
N ASP A 370 -2.16 7.80 -4.24
CA ASP A 370 -1.15 8.85 -4.35
C ASP A 370 -1.41 10.08 -3.48
N SER A 371 -2.18 9.92 -2.40
CA SER A 371 -2.70 11.03 -1.58
C SER A 371 -2.00 11.13 -0.22
N TYR A 372 -2.06 12.32 0.38
CA TYR A 372 -1.44 12.63 1.68
C TYR A 372 -2.52 12.97 2.71
N PHE A 373 -2.53 12.25 3.82
CA PHE A 373 -3.44 12.46 4.94
C PHE A 373 -2.62 12.72 6.20
N TYR A 374 -2.84 13.87 6.83
CA TYR A 374 -2.17 14.22 8.08
C TYR A 374 -3.13 14.82 9.11
N GLU A 375 -3.33 14.11 10.21
CA GLU A 375 -4.10 14.58 11.35
C GLU A 375 -3.15 14.86 12.54
N PRO A 376 -2.96 16.14 12.92
CA PRO A 376 -1.98 16.53 13.93
C PRO A 376 -2.39 16.27 15.39
N GLY A 377 -3.62 15.87 15.68
CA GLY A 377 -4.17 15.85 17.04
C GLY A 377 -5.01 17.08 17.35
N GLY A 378 -5.76 17.02 18.46
CA GLY A 378 -6.57 18.16 18.92
C GLY A 378 -8.07 18.07 18.62
N TRP A 379 -8.55 16.96 18.06
CA TRP A 379 -9.97 16.74 17.78
C TRP A 379 -10.84 16.54 19.05
N PRO A 380 -12.18 16.72 18.97
CA PRO A 380 -13.11 16.51 20.08
C PRO A 380 -13.15 15.07 20.63
N ARG A 381 -13.32 14.92 21.95
CA ARG A 381 -13.24 13.61 22.65
C ARG A 381 -14.26 12.55 22.23
N ASP A 382 -15.38 12.98 21.66
CA ASP A 382 -16.49 12.13 21.23
C ASP A 382 -16.34 11.63 19.78
N GLN A 383 -15.30 12.09 19.07
CA GLN A 383 -15.01 11.64 17.73
C GLN A 383 -14.09 10.41 17.74
N HIS A 384 -14.45 9.42 16.92
CA HIS A 384 -13.42 8.54 16.35
C HIS A 384 -12.70 9.30 15.24
N VAL A 385 -11.47 8.93 14.92
CA VAL A 385 -10.69 9.59 13.86
C VAL A 385 -10.03 8.54 13.01
N ASP A 386 -10.41 8.50 11.74
CA ASP A 386 -9.87 7.62 10.72
C ASP A 386 -9.25 8.44 9.57
N GLY A 387 -8.12 8.02 9.02
CA GLY A 387 -7.63 8.63 7.78
C GLY A 387 -8.60 8.34 6.62
N ILE A 388 -8.82 7.05 6.38
CA ILE A 388 -9.75 6.54 5.40
C ILE A 388 -10.67 5.52 6.06
N GLN A 389 -11.97 5.65 5.83
CA GLN A 389 -12.99 4.81 6.45
C GLN A 389 -13.94 4.18 5.42
N MET A 390 -14.32 2.92 5.63
CA MET A 390 -15.43 2.30 4.90
C MET A 390 -16.23 1.38 5.82
N ASN A 391 -17.51 1.70 6.03
CA ASN A 391 -18.41 0.93 6.91
C ASN A 391 -19.44 0.07 6.15
N ALA A 392 -19.53 0.27 4.83
CA ALA A 392 -20.32 -0.51 3.86
C ALA A 392 -19.85 -0.15 2.45
N GLY A 393 -19.80 -1.12 1.51
CA GLY A 393 -19.43 -0.83 0.12
C GLY A 393 -19.07 -2.05 -0.72
N GLY A 394 -18.95 -1.87 -2.03
CA GLY A 394 -18.58 -2.92 -2.97
C GLY A 394 -17.10 -3.26 -2.95
N SER A 395 -16.21 -2.30 -3.16
CA SER A 395 -14.76 -2.56 -3.08
C SER A 395 -13.96 -1.31 -2.70
N ALA A 396 -12.77 -1.52 -2.11
CA ALA A 396 -11.85 -0.44 -1.79
C ALA A 396 -10.44 -0.71 -2.33
N ILE A 397 -9.85 0.32 -2.92
CA ILE A 397 -8.45 0.36 -3.33
C ILE A 397 -7.80 1.54 -2.61
N ILE A 398 -6.85 1.26 -1.71
CA ILE A 398 -6.09 2.26 -0.97
C ILE A 398 -4.61 1.99 -1.27
N ARG A 399 -4.02 2.79 -2.17
CA ARG A 399 -2.68 2.49 -2.68
C ARG A 399 -1.75 3.70 -2.79
N ASN A 400 -0.49 3.52 -2.40
CA ASN A 400 0.55 4.55 -2.52
C ASN A 400 0.17 5.87 -1.83
N ASN A 401 -0.49 5.80 -0.67
CA ASN A 401 -0.80 6.97 0.13
C ASN A 401 0.19 7.11 1.29
N THR A 402 0.29 8.32 1.83
CA THR A 402 0.83 8.56 3.18
C THR A 402 -0.33 8.93 4.09
N ILE A 403 -0.53 8.17 5.15
CA ILE A 403 -1.64 8.37 6.10
C ILE A 403 -1.10 8.36 7.52
N ILE A 404 -1.05 9.54 8.10
CA ILE A 404 -0.46 9.80 9.41
C ILE A 404 -1.54 10.38 10.31
N VAL A 405 -1.99 9.60 11.28
CA VAL A 405 -3.01 10.02 12.24
C VAL A 405 -2.38 10.05 13.62
N ASN A 406 -1.99 11.23 14.09
CA ASN A 406 -1.34 11.37 15.39
C ASN A 406 -2.17 10.67 16.47
N PRO A 407 -1.64 9.73 17.26
CA PRO A 407 -2.38 9.18 18.38
C PRO A 407 -2.67 10.27 19.40
N TYR A 408 -3.94 10.65 19.55
CA TYR A 408 -4.35 11.68 20.50
C TYR A 408 -5.54 11.21 21.32
N GLY A 409 -5.59 11.72 22.56
CA GLY A 409 -6.68 11.46 23.50
C GLY A 409 -6.25 11.30 24.97
N ALA A 410 -4.96 11.33 25.29
CA ALA A 410 -4.53 10.99 26.63
C ALA A 410 -3.49 11.92 27.23
N THR A 411 -3.69 12.28 28.50
CA THR A 411 -2.52 12.49 29.37
C THR A 411 -1.73 11.18 29.38
N VAL A 412 -0.39 11.24 29.33
CA VAL A 412 0.49 10.05 29.30
C VAL A 412 0.02 9.00 30.32
N GLY A 413 -0.44 7.85 29.83
CA GLY A 413 -0.94 6.72 30.65
C GLY A 413 -2.44 6.46 30.59
N ASP A 414 -3.24 7.36 30.00
CA ASP A 414 -4.67 7.10 29.75
C ASP A 414 -4.84 6.38 28.40
N THR A 415 -5.33 5.14 28.40
CA THR A 415 -5.59 4.37 27.17
C THR A 415 -7.07 4.40 26.78
N SER A 416 -7.89 5.21 27.46
CA SER A 416 -9.34 5.24 27.22
C SER A 416 -9.76 6.04 25.99
N TYR A 417 -8.86 6.88 25.45
CA TYR A 417 -9.11 7.70 24.26
C TYR A 417 -7.89 7.70 23.35
N VAL A 418 -8.01 7.08 22.19
CA VAL A 418 -7.01 7.09 21.12
C VAL A 418 -7.75 7.33 19.81
N SER A 419 -7.15 8.06 18.86
CA SER A 419 -7.64 8.03 17.46
C SER A 419 -7.84 6.59 17.03
N THR A 420 -8.79 6.37 16.15
CA THR A 420 -9.10 5.01 15.73
C THR A 420 -7.96 4.52 14.87
N SER A 421 -7.76 5.05 13.67
CA SER A 421 -6.83 4.43 12.73
C SER A 421 -6.34 5.31 11.59
N ALA A 422 -5.29 4.88 10.90
CA ALA A 422 -5.01 5.40 9.57
C ALA A 422 -6.04 4.86 8.57
N ILE A 423 -6.40 3.58 8.66
CA ILE A 423 -7.39 2.94 7.78
C ILE A 423 -8.38 2.11 8.60
N GLY A 424 -9.65 2.49 8.55
CA GLY A 424 -10.74 1.85 9.29
C GLY A 424 -11.80 1.26 8.35
N ILE A 425 -11.77 -0.06 8.15
CA ILE A 425 -12.73 -0.75 7.28
C ILE A 425 -13.47 -1.81 8.10
N GLY A 426 -14.80 -1.78 8.07
CA GLY A 426 -15.57 -2.80 8.75
C GLY A 426 -17.00 -2.92 8.29
N THR A 427 -17.57 -4.11 8.45
CA THR A 427 -18.93 -4.42 7.97
C THR A 427 -19.99 -3.98 8.98
N ALA A 428 -19.90 -2.74 9.47
CA ALA A 428 -20.78 -2.21 10.52
C ALA A 428 -22.18 -1.86 9.99
N LEU A 429 -22.24 -1.32 8.77
CA LEU A 429 -23.45 -0.72 8.20
C LEU A 429 -23.93 -1.43 6.92
N GLY A 430 -23.12 -2.33 6.37
CA GLY A 430 -23.44 -3.16 5.22
C GLY A 430 -22.27 -4.10 4.89
N SER A 431 -22.50 -4.99 3.92
CA SER A 431 -21.45 -5.88 3.44
C SER A 431 -20.32 -5.10 2.75
N ILE A 432 -19.13 -5.69 2.79
CA ILE A 432 -17.93 -5.17 2.11
C ILE A 432 -17.39 -6.22 1.16
N GLY A 433 -17.18 -5.88 -0.10
CA GLY A 433 -16.52 -6.78 -1.05
C GLY A 433 -15.00 -6.74 -0.95
N SER A 434 -14.32 -6.65 -2.09
CA SER A 434 -12.86 -6.79 -2.12
C SER A 434 -12.15 -5.52 -1.66
N VAL A 435 -11.11 -5.68 -0.84
CA VAL A 435 -10.31 -4.59 -0.29
C VAL A 435 -8.84 -4.82 -0.56
N THR A 436 -8.18 -3.80 -1.10
CA THR A 436 -6.74 -3.78 -1.33
C THR A 436 -6.12 -2.58 -0.62
N ILE A 437 -5.28 -2.83 0.38
CA ILE A 437 -4.46 -1.84 1.07
C ILE A 437 -3.02 -2.13 0.70
N ASP A 438 -2.48 -1.39 -0.26
CA ASP A 438 -1.23 -1.74 -0.90
C ASP A 438 -0.23 -0.58 -0.95
N HIS A 439 1.02 -0.84 -0.59
CA HIS A 439 2.10 0.11 -0.81
C HIS A 439 1.86 1.51 -0.19
N ASN A 440 1.30 1.60 1.02
CA ASN A 440 1.08 2.88 1.71
C ASN A 440 2.14 3.11 2.82
N LEU A 441 2.42 4.36 3.17
CA LEU A 441 3.09 4.76 4.41
C LEU A 441 2.03 5.09 5.46
N LEU A 442 2.02 4.37 6.58
CA LEU A 442 0.95 4.44 7.56
C LEU A 442 1.53 4.67 8.96
N ALA A 443 0.91 5.54 9.75
CA ALA A 443 1.28 5.74 11.14
C ALA A 443 0.10 6.15 12.01
N GLY A 444 0.17 5.72 13.27
CA GLY A 444 -0.64 6.23 14.36
C GLY A 444 -1.99 5.54 14.52
N GLY A 445 -2.94 6.23 15.14
CA GLY A 445 -4.14 5.61 15.69
C GLY A 445 -3.86 4.67 16.87
N GLY A 446 -4.92 4.03 17.35
CA GLY A 446 -4.86 2.93 18.30
C GLY A 446 -4.21 1.72 17.65
N PHE A 447 -4.88 1.15 16.65
CA PHE A 447 -4.22 0.33 15.64
C PHE A 447 -4.15 1.10 14.33
N VAL A 448 -3.06 0.92 13.58
CA VAL A 448 -2.88 1.62 12.30
C VAL A 448 -3.98 1.23 11.32
N ILE A 449 -4.32 -0.06 11.27
CA ILE A 449 -5.37 -0.61 10.41
C ILE A 449 -6.40 -1.36 11.25
N TYR A 450 -7.68 -1.08 11.01
CA TYR A 450 -8.77 -1.93 11.41
C TYR A 450 -9.41 -2.51 10.16
N VAL A 451 -9.40 -3.83 10.04
CA VAL A 451 -10.26 -4.58 9.12
C VAL A 451 -11.09 -5.55 9.95
N GLN A 452 -12.39 -5.28 10.08
CA GLN A 452 -13.23 -5.97 11.05
C GLN A 452 -14.53 -6.50 10.43
N ASN A 453 -14.83 -7.75 10.73
CA ASN A 453 -16.14 -8.34 10.58
C ASN A 453 -17.02 -7.92 11.76
N LYS A 454 -18.15 -7.26 11.47
CA LYS A 454 -19.10 -6.76 12.47
C LYS A 454 -20.48 -7.36 12.23
N SER A 455 -21.47 -6.54 11.87
CA SER A 455 -22.87 -6.95 11.73
C SER A 455 -23.18 -7.60 10.38
N TYR A 456 -22.36 -7.34 9.36
CA TYR A 456 -22.53 -7.81 7.99
C TYR A 456 -21.30 -8.58 7.50
N THR A 457 -21.37 -9.12 6.28
CA THR A 457 -20.35 -10.03 5.76
C THR A 457 -19.33 -9.38 4.84
N TRP A 458 -18.15 -10.00 4.78
CA TRP A 458 -17.16 -9.77 3.73
C TRP A 458 -17.49 -10.68 2.54
N THR A 459 -17.61 -10.13 1.34
CA THR A 459 -17.98 -10.85 0.11
C THR A 459 -16.84 -10.99 -0.89
N GLY A 460 -15.70 -10.32 -0.63
CA GLY A 460 -14.51 -10.35 -1.48
C GLY A 460 -13.22 -10.59 -0.69
N THR A 461 -12.10 -10.56 -1.38
CA THR A 461 -10.77 -10.77 -0.78
C THR A 461 -10.27 -9.52 -0.09
N THR A 462 -9.64 -9.66 1.07
CA THR A 462 -8.93 -8.55 1.72
C THR A 462 -7.42 -8.80 1.62
N THR A 463 -6.69 -7.83 1.06
CA THR A 463 -5.24 -7.87 0.92
C THR A 463 -4.61 -6.64 1.56
N ILE A 464 -3.59 -6.86 2.37
CA ILE A 464 -2.78 -5.82 3.01
C ILE A 464 -1.32 -6.14 2.69
N THR A 465 -0.75 -5.44 1.71
CA THR A 465 0.54 -5.78 1.11
C THR A 465 1.45 -4.60 0.88
N GLY A 466 2.77 -4.78 0.96
CA GLY A 466 3.72 -3.75 0.54
C GLY A 466 3.75 -2.48 1.41
N ASN A 467 2.98 -2.41 2.50
CA ASN A 467 2.84 -1.18 3.28
C ASN A 467 4.05 -0.96 4.21
N VAL A 468 4.26 0.28 4.59
CA VAL A 468 5.30 0.74 5.50
C VAL A 468 4.64 1.33 6.73
N PHE A 469 4.86 0.69 7.87
CA PHE A 469 4.41 1.12 9.19
C PHE A 469 5.48 2.02 9.82
N ASP A 470 5.27 3.32 9.74
CA ASP A 470 6.17 4.34 10.27
C ASP A 470 6.09 4.36 11.80
N ARG A 471 7.25 4.30 12.44
CA ARG A 471 7.41 4.14 13.89
C ARG A 471 7.50 5.45 14.66
N ARG A 472 7.20 6.59 14.03
CA ARG A 472 7.23 7.92 14.65
C ARG A 472 6.44 8.01 15.96
N TYR A 473 5.41 7.18 16.14
CA TYR A 473 4.58 7.15 17.36
C TYR A 473 4.83 5.95 18.27
N GLY A 474 5.80 5.09 17.95
CA GLY A 474 6.17 3.96 18.77
C GLY A 474 6.64 2.75 17.98
N SER A 475 7.12 1.74 18.71
CA SER A 475 7.66 0.52 18.13
C SER A 475 6.66 -0.24 17.27
N GLU A 476 5.36 -0.03 17.48
CA GLU A 476 4.26 -0.71 16.81
C GLU A 476 3.54 0.17 15.78
N SER A 477 4.05 1.37 15.46
CA SER A 477 3.48 2.37 14.53
C SER A 477 2.15 3.01 14.97
N GLY A 478 1.22 2.22 15.49
CA GLY A 478 0.07 2.65 16.31
C GLY A 478 0.31 2.36 17.80
N ILE A 479 -0.57 2.84 18.68
CA ILE A 479 -0.42 2.60 20.14
C ILE A 479 -0.44 1.11 20.49
N TRP A 480 -1.30 0.33 19.84
CA TRP A 480 -1.54 -1.08 20.14
C TRP A 480 -1.01 -2.05 19.07
N GLY A 481 -0.74 -1.56 17.85
CA GLY A 481 -0.29 -2.43 16.76
C GLY A 481 -0.52 -1.88 15.37
N PRO A 482 0.02 -2.57 14.34
CA PRO A 482 -0.25 -2.24 12.94
C PRO A 482 -1.66 -2.66 12.49
N LEU A 483 -2.24 -3.68 13.13
CA LEU A 483 -3.49 -4.32 12.74
C LEU A 483 -4.29 -4.73 13.97
N TYR A 484 -5.56 -4.36 14.00
CA TYR A 484 -6.50 -4.83 15.02
C TYR A 484 -6.73 -6.35 14.90
N PRO A 485 -6.51 -7.15 15.97
CA PRO A 485 -6.38 -8.61 15.84
C PRO A 485 -7.71 -9.39 15.92
N SER A 486 -8.83 -8.72 16.18
CA SER A 486 -10.11 -9.40 16.43
C SER A 486 -11.05 -9.28 15.23
N GLN A 487 -11.85 -10.34 15.01
CA GLN A 487 -12.87 -10.41 13.95
C GLN A 487 -12.30 -10.11 12.55
N LEU A 488 -11.11 -10.62 12.22
CA LEU A 488 -10.51 -10.39 10.92
C LEU A 488 -11.36 -10.96 9.77
N PRO A 489 -11.33 -10.35 8.57
CA PRO A 489 -12.00 -10.89 7.39
C PRO A 489 -11.49 -12.31 7.05
N PRO A 490 -12.35 -13.24 6.61
CA PRO A 490 -11.91 -14.54 6.15
C PRO A 490 -10.90 -14.44 5.00
N GLY A 491 -9.81 -15.20 5.08
CA GLY A 491 -8.81 -15.24 4.01
C GLY A 491 -8.00 -13.96 3.82
N LEU A 492 -7.93 -13.08 4.85
CA LEU A 492 -7.06 -11.91 4.84
C LEU A 492 -5.62 -12.28 4.47
N VAL A 493 -5.11 -11.68 3.40
CA VAL A 493 -3.72 -11.81 2.99
C VAL A 493 -2.91 -10.66 3.58
N TRP A 494 -1.95 -10.98 4.45
CA TRP A 494 -0.99 -10.03 4.98
C TRP A 494 0.42 -10.47 4.58
N SER A 495 1.08 -9.73 3.69
CA SER A 495 2.42 -10.08 3.22
C SER A 495 3.22 -8.85 2.81
N ASP A 496 4.54 -8.95 2.85
CA ASP A 496 5.44 -7.89 2.39
C ASP A 496 5.17 -6.51 2.99
N ASN A 497 4.65 -6.46 4.23
CA ASN A 497 4.56 -5.22 4.99
C ASN A 497 5.80 -5.06 5.87
N TYR A 498 6.27 -3.84 6.03
CA TYR A 498 7.51 -3.51 6.72
C TYR A 498 7.27 -2.44 7.77
N TRP A 499 8.08 -2.40 8.80
CA TRP A 499 8.18 -1.24 9.67
C TRP A 499 9.31 -0.36 9.15
N ASP A 500 9.16 0.96 9.25
CA ASP A 500 10.28 1.83 8.98
C ASP A 500 11.41 1.53 9.97
N SER A 501 12.63 1.37 9.45
CA SER A 501 13.81 1.23 10.29
C SER A 501 14.00 2.57 10.99
N VAL A 502 14.15 2.58 12.31
CA VAL A 502 14.35 3.84 13.04
C VAL A 502 15.67 4.47 12.58
N SER A 503 15.58 5.33 11.58
CA SER A 503 16.62 6.23 11.13
C SER A 503 15.98 7.60 10.96
N GLU A 504 15.60 8.21 12.08
CA GLU A 504 15.67 9.66 12.19
C GLU A 504 17.12 10.08 11.94
N CYS A 505 17.44 10.39 10.69
CA CYS A 505 18.56 11.25 10.31
C CYS A 505 18.33 11.98 8.97
N SER A 506 17.10 12.00 8.40
CA SER A 506 16.86 12.82 7.19
C SER A 506 15.46 13.42 7.02
N LEU A 507 14.66 13.54 8.08
CA LEU A 507 13.35 14.23 8.02
C LEU A 507 13.21 15.42 8.98
N PHE A 508 14.27 15.73 9.76
CA PHE A 508 14.30 16.88 10.67
C PHE A 508 15.15 18.07 10.18
N ASP A 509 15.90 17.94 9.08
CA ASP A 509 16.75 19.02 8.54
C ASP A 509 16.11 19.85 7.42
N ALA A 510 14.81 19.69 7.14
CA ALA A 510 14.10 20.49 6.13
C ALA A 510 13.21 21.60 6.72
N LEU A 511 13.26 21.82 8.04
CA LEU A 511 12.52 22.89 8.72
C LEU A 511 13.45 23.69 9.66
N HIS A 512 14.51 24.25 9.08
CA HIS A 512 15.14 25.49 9.52
C HIS A 512 15.62 26.29 8.31
#